data_AF-A0A6P8FQU2-F1
#
_entry.id   AF-A0A6P8FQU2-F1
#
_cell.length_a   1.000
_cell.length_b   1.000
_cell.length_c   1.000
_cell.angle_alpha   90.00
_cell.angle_beta   90.00
_cell.angle_gamma   90.00
#
_symmetry.space_group_name_H-M   'P 1'
#
loop_
_entity.id
_entity.type
_entity.pdbx_description
1 polymer ?
#
loop_
_entity_poly.entity_id
_entity_poly.type
_entity_poly.pdbx_seq_one_letter_code
_entity_poly.pdbx_strand_id
1 'polypeptide(L)'
;MTRKVFTNSRERWRQHNVNTAFTELRKLIPTHPPEKKLSKNEILRLAMRYINFLVQILEAQSDGGGGGIQPSGQSPASLLSFLRGNMESLQASRPWALTSDTEAPSPSSSCDSSEAW
;
A
#
# COMPACT_ATOMS: atom_id res chain seq x y z
N MET A 1 -0.48 16.10 -32.21
CA MET A 1 -0.39 14.64 -31.93
C MET A 1 0.58 14.28 -30.80
N THR A 2 1.53 15.16 -30.44
CA THR A 2 2.60 14.97 -29.44
C THR A 2 2.14 14.86 -27.97
N ARG A 3 1.12 15.63 -27.54
CA ARG A 3 0.60 15.58 -26.16
C ARG A 3 0.05 14.20 -25.76
N LYS A 4 -0.64 13.51 -26.69
CA LYS A 4 -1.19 12.16 -26.43
C LYS A 4 -0.08 11.13 -26.24
N VAL A 5 0.99 11.23 -27.03
CA VAL A 5 2.16 10.34 -26.93
C VAL A 5 2.88 10.53 -25.59
N PHE A 6 3.16 11.79 -25.22
CA PHE A 6 3.82 12.09 -23.94
C PHE A 6 3.01 11.60 -22.73
N THR A 7 1.70 11.87 -22.72
CA THR A 7 0.82 11.41 -21.64
C THR A 7 0.73 9.88 -21.58
N ASN A 8 0.69 9.19 -22.72
CA ASN A 8 0.67 7.73 -22.74
C ASN A 8 1.98 7.14 -22.21
N SER A 9 3.13 7.68 -22.62
CA SER A 9 4.45 7.26 -22.11
C SER A 9 4.55 7.45 -20.60
N ARG A 10 4.06 8.58 -20.07
CA ARG A 10 4.06 8.84 -18.63
C ARG A 10 3.18 7.84 -17.86
N GLU A 11 1.98 7.54 -18.35
CA GLU A 11 1.10 6.57 -17.70
C GLU A 11 1.67 5.14 -17.75
N ARG A 12 2.30 4.75 -18.87
CA ARG A 12 3.03 3.48 -18.95
C ARG A 12 4.14 3.39 -17.90
N TRP A 13 4.91 4.46 -17.72
CA TRP A 13 5.96 4.50 -16.68
C TRP A 13 5.37 4.38 -15.27
N ARG A 14 4.25 5.06 -14.99
CA ARG A 14 3.54 4.94 -13.72
C ARG A 14 3.07 3.50 -13.45
N GLN A 15 2.50 2.84 -14.47
CA GLN A 15 2.07 1.44 -14.38
C GLN A 15 3.25 0.47 -14.24
N HIS A 16 4.38 0.75 -14.91
CA HIS A 16 5.61 -0.01 -14.74
C HIS A 16 6.06 -0.01 -13.28
N ASN A 17 6.11 1.16 -12.63
CA ASN A 17 6.47 1.26 -11.21
C ASN A 17 5.54 0.44 -10.30
N VAL A 18 4.23 0.48 -10.55
CA VAL A 18 3.26 -0.35 -9.81
C VAL A 18 3.52 -1.83 -10.03
N ASN A 19 3.79 -2.26 -11.27
CA ASN A 19 4.07 -3.65 -11.58
C ASN A 19 5.39 -4.15 -10.96
N THR A 20 6.41 -3.29 -10.87
CA THR A 20 7.67 -3.57 -10.16
C THR A 20 7.39 -3.81 -8.68
N ALA A 21 6.60 -2.95 -8.03
CA ALA A 21 6.21 -3.14 -6.62
C ALA A 21 5.44 -4.45 -6.39
N PHE A 22 4.54 -4.83 -7.30
CA PHE A 22 3.85 -6.14 -7.25
C PHE A 22 4.82 -7.32 -7.36
N THR A 23 5.90 -7.17 -8.13
CA THR A 23 6.93 -8.21 -8.29
C THR A 23 7.76 -8.35 -7.02
N GLU A 24 8.15 -7.23 -6.39
CA GLU A 24 8.84 -7.28 -5.10
C GLU A 24 7.96 -7.89 -4.00
N LEU A 25 6.68 -7.50 -3.92
CA LEU A 25 5.73 -8.10 -2.97
C LEU A 25 5.58 -9.61 -3.20
N ARG A 26 5.55 -10.06 -4.46
CA ARG A 26 5.44 -11.48 -4.81
C ARG A 26 6.61 -12.30 -4.25
N LYS A 27 7.83 -11.76 -4.23
CA LYS A 27 9.02 -12.48 -3.71
C LYS A 27 8.92 -12.79 -2.22
N LEU A 28 8.19 -11.96 -1.47
CA LEU A 28 8.00 -12.12 -0.03
C LEU A 28 6.89 -13.11 0.34
N ILE A 29 6.05 -13.53 -0.63
CA ILE A 29 4.92 -14.44 -0.38
C ILE A 29 5.42 -15.89 -0.48
N PRO A 30 5.31 -16.69 0.59
CA PRO A 30 5.68 -18.11 0.54
C PRO A 30 4.72 -18.91 -0.35
N THR A 31 5.25 -19.66 -1.32
CA THR A 31 4.47 -20.57 -2.19
C THR A 31 5.26 -21.84 -2.50
N HIS A 32 4.54 -22.92 -2.82
CA HIS A 32 5.12 -24.13 -3.41
C HIS A 32 4.45 -24.39 -4.78
N PRO A 33 5.21 -24.46 -5.89
CA PRO A 33 6.64 -24.14 -6.01
C PRO A 33 6.91 -22.62 -5.84
N PRO A 34 8.16 -22.19 -5.54
CA PRO A 34 8.48 -20.78 -5.32
C PRO A 34 8.20 -19.89 -6.55
N GLU A 35 8.31 -20.44 -7.74
CA GLU A 35 8.06 -19.80 -9.04
C GLU A 35 6.58 -19.77 -9.47
N LYS A 36 5.64 -20.18 -8.60
CA LYS A 36 4.21 -20.15 -8.91
C LYS A 36 3.77 -18.76 -9.39
N LYS A 37 3.24 -18.67 -10.61
CA LYS A 37 2.66 -17.41 -11.12
C LYS A 37 1.39 -17.09 -10.33
N LEU A 38 1.37 -15.96 -9.65
CA LEU A 38 0.20 -15.46 -8.91
C LEU A 38 -0.39 -14.26 -9.64
N SER A 39 -1.73 -14.19 -9.68
CA SER A 39 -2.44 -12.99 -10.13
C SER A 39 -2.27 -11.84 -9.13
N LYS A 40 -2.52 -10.59 -9.56
CA LYS A 40 -2.49 -9.41 -8.69
C LYS A 40 -3.42 -9.57 -7.47
N ASN A 41 -4.61 -10.15 -7.67
CA ASN A 41 -5.57 -10.35 -6.58
C ASN A 41 -5.07 -11.41 -5.58
N GLU A 42 -4.52 -12.52 -6.07
CA GLU A 42 -3.93 -13.55 -5.20
C GLU A 42 -2.75 -13.01 -4.41
N ILE A 43 -1.88 -12.21 -5.01
CA ILE A 43 -0.75 -11.54 -4.33
C ILE A 43 -1.26 -10.72 -3.14
N LEU A 44 -2.29 -9.90 -3.35
CA LEU A 44 -2.86 -9.08 -2.28
C LEU A 44 -3.46 -9.95 -1.16
N ARG A 45 -4.25 -10.97 -1.51
CA ARG A 45 -4.89 -11.87 -0.54
C ARG A 45 -3.87 -12.70 0.25
N LEU A 46 -2.82 -13.19 -0.39
CA LEU A 46 -1.76 -13.96 0.25
C LEU A 46 -0.90 -13.07 1.14
N ALA A 47 -0.55 -11.85 0.72
CA ALA A 47 0.18 -10.91 1.54
C ALA A 47 -0.57 -10.60 2.85
N MET A 48 -1.87 -10.32 2.78
CA MET A 48 -2.70 -10.10 3.97
C MET A 48 -2.69 -11.33 4.89
N ARG A 49 -2.88 -12.53 4.34
CA ARG A 49 -2.84 -13.77 5.14
C ARG A 49 -1.48 -14.00 5.78
N TYR A 50 -0.39 -13.72 5.06
CA TYR A 50 0.96 -13.94 5.54
C TYR A 50 1.33 -12.99 6.68
N ILE A 51 0.99 -11.70 6.57
CA ILE A 51 1.17 -10.74 7.67
C ILE A 51 0.47 -11.24 8.94
N ASN A 52 -0.79 -11.68 8.84
CA ASN A 52 -1.54 -12.19 9.99
C ASN A 52 -0.95 -13.47 10.57
N PHE A 53 -0.45 -14.37 9.71
CA PHE A 53 0.23 -15.57 10.16
C PHE A 53 1.49 -15.24 10.97
N LEU A 54 2.27 -14.24 10.54
CA LEU A 54 3.45 -13.79 11.28
C LEU A 54 3.08 -13.16 12.63
N VAL A 55 2.02 -12.35 12.69
CA VAL A 55 1.53 -11.75 13.95
C VAL A 55 1.14 -12.84 14.95
N GLN A 56 0.36 -13.84 14.52
CA GLN A 56 -0.05 -14.97 15.37
C GLN A 56 1.15 -15.75 15.91
N ILE A 57 2.19 -15.96 15.10
CA ILE A 57 3.42 -16.61 15.54
C ILE A 57 4.10 -15.80 16.66
N LEU A 58 4.17 -14.47 16.51
CA LEU A 58 4.79 -13.60 17.51
C LEU A 58 4.00 -13.56 18.82
N GLU A 59 2.67 -13.47 18.74
CA GLU A 59 1.79 -13.50 19.91
C GLU A 59 1.92 -14.82 20.68
N ALA A 60 1.89 -15.95 19.96
CA ALA A 60 2.05 -17.27 20.56
C ALA A 60 3.42 -17.47 21.25
N GLN A 61 4.46 -16.79 20.79
CA GLN A 61 5.79 -16.83 21.42
C GLN A 61 5.87 -15.95 22.67
N SER A 62 5.13 -14.83 22.70
CA SER A 62 5.15 -13.87 23.81
C SER A 62 4.43 -14.35 25.07
N ASP A 63 3.43 -15.23 24.92
CA ASP A 63 2.56 -15.66 26.04
C ASP A 63 3.10 -16.85 26.86
N GLY A 64 4.33 -17.31 26.61
CA GLY A 64 5.07 -18.17 27.56
C GLY A 64 4.42 -19.51 28.00
N GLY A 65 3.33 -19.97 27.38
CA GLY A 65 2.60 -21.14 27.90
C GLY A 65 1.58 -21.75 26.95
N GLY A 66 2.02 -22.70 26.12
CA GLY A 66 1.28 -23.94 25.84
C GLY A 66 -0.13 -23.88 25.21
N GLY A 67 -0.59 -22.75 24.66
CA GLY A 67 -1.83 -22.67 23.90
C GLY A 67 -1.60 -23.00 22.43
N GLY A 68 -1.89 -24.22 22.00
CA GLY A 68 -1.74 -24.64 20.61
C GLY A 68 -2.39 -23.66 19.63
N ILE A 69 -1.76 -23.47 18.46
CA ILE A 69 -2.24 -22.65 17.35
C ILE A 69 -3.61 -23.18 16.93
N GLN A 70 -4.68 -22.63 17.49
CA GLN A 70 -6.04 -22.89 17.03
C GLN A 70 -6.33 -21.90 15.91
N PRO A 71 -6.50 -22.36 14.65
CA PRO A 71 -6.92 -21.48 13.56
C PRO A 71 -8.41 -21.14 13.74
N SER A 72 -8.73 -20.27 14.69
CA SER A 72 -10.09 -19.80 14.93
C SER A 72 -10.52 -18.89 13.77
N GLY A 73 -11.29 -19.48 12.85
CA GLY A 73 -12.16 -18.76 11.92
C GLY A 73 -11.46 -17.82 10.95
N GLN A 74 -10.97 -18.36 9.84
CA GLN A 74 -10.57 -17.59 8.64
C GLN A 74 -11.79 -16.99 7.94
N SER A 75 -12.50 -16.07 8.60
CA SER A 75 -13.50 -15.24 7.95
C SER A 75 -12.77 -14.08 7.25
N PRO A 76 -13.01 -13.83 5.95
CA PRO A 76 -12.50 -12.64 5.29
C PRO A 76 -12.93 -11.34 5.98
N ALA A 77 -14.03 -11.35 6.75
CA ALA A 77 -14.46 -10.22 7.55
C ALA A 77 -13.52 -9.92 8.73
N SER A 78 -12.97 -10.95 9.40
CA SER A 78 -12.00 -10.78 10.49
C SER A 78 -10.71 -10.14 10.00
N LEU A 79 -10.24 -10.52 8.80
CA LEU A 79 -9.07 -9.92 8.15
C LEU A 79 -9.31 -8.44 7.81
N LEU A 80 -10.48 -8.11 7.26
CA LEU A 80 -10.84 -6.73 6.95
C LEU A 80 -11.00 -5.88 8.22
N SER A 81 -11.56 -6.45 9.29
CA SER A 81 -11.70 -5.78 10.59
C SER A 81 -10.32 -5.50 11.20
N PHE A 82 -9.42 -6.49 11.20
CA PHE A 82 -8.06 -6.32 11.71
C PHE A 82 -7.26 -5.28 10.91
N LEU A 83 -7.30 -5.35 9.58
CA LEU A 83 -6.60 -4.39 8.73
C LEU A 83 -7.18 -2.98 8.85
N ARG A 84 -8.51 -2.86 9.01
CA ARG A 84 -9.17 -1.58 9.30
C ARG A 84 -8.73 -1.02 10.64
N GLY A 85 -8.78 -1.81 11.71
CA GLY A 85 -8.30 -1.39 13.03
C GLY A 85 -6.83 -1.01 13.03
N ASN A 86 -6.00 -1.74 12.28
CA ASN A 86 -4.58 -1.41 12.12
C ASN A 86 -4.39 -0.10 11.33
N MET A 87 -5.18 0.16 10.29
CA MET A 87 -5.17 1.43 9.56
C MET A 87 -5.58 2.61 10.45
N GLU A 88 -6.60 2.42 11.29
CA GLU A 88 -7.09 3.43 12.23
C GLU A 88 -6.04 3.73 13.31
N SER A 89 -5.34 2.72 13.82
CA SER A 89 -4.23 2.89 14.77
C SER A 89 -3.05 3.67 14.17
N LEU A 90 -2.71 3.41 12.91
CA LEU A 90 -1.70 4.18 12.17
C LEU A 90 -2.16 5.62 11.87
N GLN A 91 -3.47 5.87 11.76
CA GLN A 91 -3.99 7.24 11.65
C GLN A 91 -4.03 7.97 13.00
N ALA A 92 -4.24 7.26 14.11
CA ALA A 92 -4.18 7.83 15.45
C ALA A 92 -2.74 8.24 15.83
N SER A 93 -1.75 7.48 15.33
CA SER A 93 -0.32 7.81 15.45
C SER A 93 0.13 8.67 14.26
N ARG A 94 -0.26 9.95 14.22
CA ARG A 94 -0.02 10.86 13.10
C ARG A 94 1.14 11.86 13.37
N PRO A 95 2.43 11.47 13.31
CA PRO A 95 3.52 12.44 13.37
C PRO A 95 3.65 13.29 12.08
N TRP A 96 3.04 12.88 10.97
CA TRP A 96 3.08 13.61 9.68
C TRP A 96 1.91 14.59 9.47
N ALA A 97 0.97 14.69 10.44
CA ALA A 97 -0.14 15.63 10.36
C ALA A 97 0.25 17.07 10.73
N LEU A 98 1.39 17.25 11.40
CA LEU A 98 1.84 18.54 11.90
C LEU A 98 2.77 19.22 10.89
N THR A 99 2.27 19.52 9.70
CA THR A 99 2.76 20.64 8.89
C THR A 99 1.55 21.47 8.48
N SER A 100 0.78 21.92 9.48
CA SER A 100 -0.15 23.02 9.27
C SER A 100 0.65 24.29 9.12
N ASP A 101 0.46 24.92 7.96
CA ASP A 101 0.45 26.37 7.77
C ASP A 101 1.68 27.15 8.27
N THR A 102 2.69 27.27 7.40
CA THR A 102 3.46 28.52 7.32
C THR A 102 3.67 28.86 5.85
N GLU A 103 2.71 29.63 5.33
CA GLU A 103 2.93 30.78 4.46
C GLU A 103 3.97 30.61 3.35
N ALA A 104 3.51 30.13 2.19
CA ALA A 104 4.18 30.46 0.93
C ALA A 104 3.61 31.82 0.46
N PRO A 105 4.41 32.91 0.39
CA PRO A 105 3.91 34.16 -0.17
C PRO A 105 3.57 33.95 -1.65
N SER A 106 2.31 34.17 -1.99
CA SER A 106 1.85 34.18 -3.38
C SER A 106 2.50 35.37 -4.10
N PRO A 107 3.20 35.20 -5.24
CA PRO A 107 3.58 36.34 -6.05
C PRO A 107 2.32 36.87 -6.74
N SER A 108 1.82 38.02 -6.26
CA SER A 108 1.00 38.90 -7.07
C SER A 108 1.84 39.36 -8.26
N SER A 109 1.46 39.00 -9.47
CA SER A 109 1.92 39.73 -10.65
C SER A 109 0.78 39.85 -11.64
N SER A 110 0.41 41.11 -11.84
CA SER A 110 -0.61 41.66 -12.71
C SER A 110 -0.62 41.07 -14.12
N CYS A 111 -1.81 41.12 -14.73
CA CYS A 111 -1.98 40.95 -16.17
C CYS A 111 -1.19 42.00 -16.96
N ASP A 112 -0.75 41.63 -18.15
CA ASP A 112 -0.93 42.46 -19.33
C ASP A 112 -1.15 41.54 -20.54
N SER A 113 -2.36 41.58 -21.08
CA SER A 113 -2.70 41.01 -22.38
C SER A 113 -2.73 42.17 -23.36
N SER A 114 -1.75 42.26 -24.25
CA SER A 114 -1.84 42.96 -25.54
C SER A 114 -0.70 42.53 -26.46
N GLU A 115 -0.90 42.73 -27.78
CA GLU A 115 -0.16 42.20 -28.96
C GLU A 115 -0.78 40.88 -29.45
N ALA A 116 -1.72 40.83 -30.41
CA ALA A 116 -1.86 41.54 -31.69
C ALA A 116 -0.57 41.46 -32.51
N TRP A 117 -0.52 40.49 -33.42
CA TRP A 117 -0.08 40.45 -34.84
C TRP A 117 0.45 39.05 -35.17
#